data_AF-A0A9D4H089-F1
#
_entry.id   AF-A0A9D4H089-F1
#
_cell.length_a   1.000
_cell.length_b   1.000
_cell.length_c   1.000
_cell.angle_alpha   90.00
_cell.angle_beta   90.00
_cell.angle_gamma   90.00
#
_symmetry.space_group_name_H-M   'P 1'
#
loop_
_entity.id
_entity.type
_entity.pdbx_description
1 polymer ?
#
loop_
_entity_poly.entity_id
_entity_poly.type
_entity_poly.pdbx_seq_one_letter_code
_entity_poly.pdbx_strand_id
1 'polypeptide(L)'
;MYVYKGLLLAFGTFLAWETRNVTVEELNDSRNIGACIYSVVVVCLIGVPLQHILPTDQINPAYVLETCILLFSTTTCACVIFLPKVRNCF
;
A
#
# COMPACT_ATOMS: atom_id res chain seq x y z
N MET A 1 10.04 -5.99 15.87
CA MET A 1 10.15 -4.95 14.82
C MET A 1 8.82 -4.62 14.13
N TYR A 2 7.84 -5.53 14.06
CA TYR A 2 6.54 -5.28 13.41
C TYR A 2 5.60 -4.30 14.14
N VAL A 3 5.71 -4.16 15.46
CA VAL A 3 4.79 -3.35 16.27
C VAL A 3 4.74 -1.87 15.84
N TYR A 4 5.90 -1.21 15.70
CA TYR A 4 5.91 0.20 15.28
C TYR A 4 5.43 0.38 13.82
N LYS A 5 5.71 -0.59 12.93
CA LYS A 5 5.21 -0.59 11.55
C LYS A 5 3.68 -0.73 11.52
N GLY A 6 3.13 -1.59 12.37
CA GLY A 6 1.69 -1.76 12.55
C GLY A 6 1.02 -0.50 13.08
N LEU A 7 1.62 0.16 14.08
CA LEU A 7 1.13 1.44 14.60
C LEU A 7 1.15 2.54 13.51
N LEU A 8 2.21 2.60 12.71
CA LEU A 8 2.32 3.56 11.61
C LEU A 8 1.28 3.30 10.51
N LEU A 9 1.03 2.04 10.16
CA LEU A 9 -0.03 1.66 9.23
C LEU A 9 -1.42 1.98 9.77
N ALA A 10 -1.68 1.73 11.06
CA ALA A 10 -2.94 2.08 11.70
C ALA A 10 -3.17 3.59 11.68
N PHE A 11 -2.15 4.38 12.00
CA PHE A 11 -2.21 5.84 11.95
C PHE A 11 -2.46 6.36 10.51
N GLY A 12 -1.73 5.84 9.52
CA GLY A 12 -1.96 6.19 8.11
C GLY A 12 -3.38 5.83 7.65
N THR A 13 -3.89 4.67 8.05
CA THR A 13 -5.26 4.23 7.74
C THR A 13 -6.30 5.13 8.38
N PHE A 14 -6.09 5.55 9.63
CA PHE A 14 -6.95 6.50 10.32
C PHE A 14 -7.00 7.85 9.59
N LEU A 15 -5.86 8.39 9.18
CA LEU A 15 -5.79 9.62 8.38
C LEU A 15 -6.51 9.47 7.03
N ALA A 16 -6.33 8.32 6.35
CA ALA A 16 -7.00 8.01 5.09
C ALA A 16 -8.53 7.82 5.25
N TRP A 17 -8.99 7.42 6.44
CA TRP A 17 -10.40 7.27 6.77
C TRP A 17 -11.05 8.64 6.98
N GLU A 18 -10.44 9.50 7.79
CA GLU A 18 -10.94 10.86 8.06
C GLU A 18 -11.06 11.71 6.77
N THR A 19 -10.15 11.52 5.83
CA THR A 19 -10.14 12.23 4.54
C THR A 19 -11.10 11.64 3.50
N ARG A 20 -11.74 10.48 3.75
CA ARG A 20 -12.58 9.79 2.75
C ARG A 20 -13.83 10.59 2.35
N ASN A 21 -14.41 11.35 3.29
CA ASN A 21 -15.69 12.01 3.10
C ASN A 21 -15.57 13.48 2.64
N VAL A 22 -14.34 14.00 2.56
CA VAL A 22 -14.06 15.38 2.15
C VAL A 22 -13.66 15.38 0.67
N THR A 23 -14.64 15.63 -0.20
CA THR A 23 -14.43 15.63 -1.66
C THR A 23 -14.27 17.06 -2.16
N VAL A 24 -13.06 17.61 -2.01
CA VAL A 24 -12.67 18.91 -2.58
C VAL A 24 -11.70 18.63 -3.72
N GLU A 25 -11.90 19.25 -4.89
CA GLU A 25 -11.10 19.00 -6.11
C GLU A 25 -9.60 19.25 -5.88
N GLU A 26 -9.25 20.19 -5.01
CA GLU A 26 -7.87 20.48 -4.58
C GLU A 26 -7.23 19.35 -3.75
N LEU A 27 -8.03 18.49 -3.12
CA LEU A 27 -7.54 17.38 -2.27
C LEU A 27 -7.48 16.03 -2.99
N ASN A 28 -7.74 15.95 -4.29
CA ASN A 28 -7.72 14.68 -5.03
C ASN A 28 -6.34 13.96 -4.95
N ASP A 29 -5.25 14.71 -4.78
CA ASP A 29 -3.90 14.15 -4.52
C ASP A 29 -3.84 13.38 -3.19
N SER A 30 -4.48 13.91 -2.14
CA SER A 30 -4.55 13.27 -0.82
C SER A 30 -5.38 11.98 -0.84
N ARG A 31 -6.40 11.91 -1.69
CA ARG A 31 -7.24 10.72 -1.84
C ARG A 31 -6.50 9.59 -2.56
N ASN A 32 -5.65 9.93 -3.54
CA ASN A 32 -4.78 8.99 -4.21
C ASN A 32 -3.74 8.41 -3.25
N ILE A 33 -3.20 9.24 -2.34
CA ILE A 33 -2.34 8.78 -1.25
C ILE A 33 -3.11 7.85 -0.30
N GLY A 34 -4.35 8.19 0.06
CA GLY A 34 -5.22 7.33 0.87
C GLY A 34 -5.46 5.95 0.23
N ALA A 35 -5.72 5.91 -1.08
CA ALA A 35 -5.86 4.66 -1.83
C ALA A 35 -4.59 3.78 -1.75
N CYS A 36 -3.40 4.39 -1.82
CA CYS A 36 -2.13 3.68 -1.68
C CYS A 36 -1.97 3.07 -0.27
N ILE A 37 -2.38 3.79 0.78
CA ILE A 37 -2.33 3.30 2.15
C ILE A 37 -3.20 2.04 2.31
N TYR A 38 -4.42 2.04 1.76
CA TYR A 38 -5.28 0.85 1.77
C TYR A 38 -4.64 -0.35 1.04
N SER A 39 -4.00 -0.13 -0.11
CA SER A 39 -3.28 -1.19 -0.83
C SER A 39 -2.15 -1.81 0.00
N VAL A 40 -1.32 -0.97 0.64
CA VAL A 40 -0.20 -1.43 1.47
C VAL A 40 -0.70 -2.20 2.70
N VAL A 41 -1.79 -1.78 3.32
CA VAL A 41 -2.41 -2.50 4.45
C VAL A 41 -2.82 -3.92 4.04
N VAL A 42 -3.47 -4.08 2.88
CA VAL A 42 -3.86 -5.40 2.36
C VAL A 42 -2.65 -6.28 2.10
N VAL A 43 -1.60 -5.73 1.47
CA VAL A 43 -0.36 -6.48 1.23
C VAL A 43 0.32 -6.89 2.53
N CYS A 44 0.37 -6.03 3.55
CA CYS A 44 0.94 -6.37 4.85
C CYS A 44 0.12 -7.43 5.60
N LEU A 45 -1.21 -7.38 5.54
CA LEU A 45 -2.08 -8.37 6.17
C LEU A 45 -1.93 -9.77 5.55
N ILE A 46 -1.55 -9.86 4.28
CA ILE A 46 -1.32 -11.13 3.58
C ILE A 46 0.15 -11.57 3.69
N GLY A 47 1.10 -10.65 3.51
CA GLY A 47 2.54 -10.95 3.51
C GLY A 47 3.11 -11.35 4.86
N VAL A 48 2.61 -10.76 5.96
CA VAL A 48 3.06 -11.08 7.34
C VAL A 48 2.68 -12.49 7.82
N PRO A 49 1.46 -13.01 7.59
CA PRO A 49 1.18 -14.40 7.89
C PRO A 49 1.86 -15.35 6.90
N LEU A 50 1.97 -14.98 5.62
CA LEU A 50 2.61 -15.83 4.60
C LEU A 50 4.07 -16.15 4.97
N GLN A 51 4.84 -15.15 5.40
CA GLN A 51 6.23 -15.34 5.87
C GLN A 51 6.34 -16.15 7.18
N HIS A 52 5.27 -16.27 7.96
CA HIS A 52 5.27 -17.02 9.22
C HIS A 52 4.81 -18.47 9.04
N ILE A 53 3.97 -18.73 8.03
CA ILE A 53 3.40 -20.06 7.75
C ILE A 53 4.31 -20.89 6.85
N LEU A 54 5.07 -20.26 5.94
CA LEU A 54 5.89 -21.03 5.00
C LEU A 54 7.15 -21.61 5.65
N PRO A 55 7.38 -22.93 5.52
CA PRO A 55 8.59 -23.56 6.02
C PRO A 55 9.83 -23.08 5.25
N THR A 56 10.93 -22.91 5.98
CA THR A 56 12.23 -22.41 5.48
C THR A 56 12.84 -23.25 4.35
N ASP A 57 12.32 -24.46 4.08
CA ASP A 57 12.79 -25.30 2.97
C ASP A 57 12.21 -24.91 1.59
N GLN A 58 11.12 -24.13 1.53
CA GLN A 58 10.48 -23.68 0.28
C GLN A 58 10.58 -22.15 0.08
N ILE A 59 11.76 -21.59 0.32
CA ILE A 59 12.02 -20.13 0.22
C ILE A 59 11.71 -19.58 -1.18
N ASN A 60 12.00 -20.34 -2.24
CA ASN A 60 11.89 -19.85 -3.62
C ASN A 60 10.48 -19.40 -4.03
N PRO A 61 9.42 -20.23 -3.93
CA PRO A 61 8.08 -19.80 -4.35
C PRO A 61 7.47 -18.71 -3.45
N ALA A 62 7.74 -18.77 -2.13
CA ALA A 62 7.30 -17.78 -1.16
C ALA A 62 7.80 -16.38 -1.51
N TYR A 63 9.12 -16.31 -1.74
CA TYR A 63 9.83 -15.07 -1.99
C TYR A 63 9.44 -14.46 -3.34
N VAL A 64 9.29 -15.30 -4.37
CA VAL A 64 8.82 -14.85 -5.69
C VAL A 64 7.40 -14.28 -5.58
N LEU A 65 6.49 -14.94 -4.88
CA LEU A 65 5.12 -14.45 -4.70
C LEU A 65 5.08 -13.12 -3.93
N GLU A 66 5.80 -13.03 -2.81
CA GLU A 66 5.87 -11.82 -1.99
C GLU A 66 6.45 -10.64 -2.79
N THR A 67 7.57 -10.85 -3.48
CA THR A 67 8.21 -9.80 -4.28
C THR A 67 7.35 -9.37 -5.46
N CYS A 68 6.65 -10.28 -6.14
CA CYS A 68 5.69 -9.93 -7.19
C CYS A 68 4.53 -9.07 -6.66
N ILE A 69 3.95 -9.44 -5.51
CA ILE A 69 2.85 -8.68 -4.90
C ILE A 69 3.34 -7.28 -4.48
N LEU A 70 4.53 -7.20 -3.87
CA LEU A 70 5.14 -5.93 -3.48
C LEU A 70 5.40 -5.04 -4.69
N LEU A 71 6.03 -5.57 -5.74
CA LEU A 71 6.33 -4.83 -6.97
C LEU A 71 5.06 -4.31 -7.65
N PHE A 72 4.03 -5.15 -7.75
CA PHE A 72 2.75 -4.74 -8.29
C PHE A 72 2.13 -3.60 -7.46
N SER A 73 2.05 -3.78 -6.14
CA SER A 73 1.50 -2.78 -5.23
C SER A 73 2.24 -1.44 -5.31
N THR A 74 3.58 -1.45 -5.29
CA THR A 74 4.37 -0.21 -5.40
C THR A 74 4.23 0.46 -6.75
N THR A 75 4.15 -0.33 -7.83
CA THR A 75 3.95 0.20 -9.19
C THR A 75 2.58 0.85 -9.31
N THR A 76 1.52 0.20 -8.82
CA THR A 76 0.17 0.79 -8.79
C THR A 76 0.13 2.08 -7.97
N CYS A 77 0.77 2.12 -6.79
CA CYS A 77 0.84 3.33 -5.97
C CYS A 77 1.56 4.48 -6.71
N ALA A 78 2.70 4.19 -7.34
CA ALA A 78 3.44 5.17 -8.14
C ALA A 78 2.58 5.68 -9.31
N CYS A 79 1.93 4.78 -10.05
CA CYS A 79 1.02 5.16 -11.12
C CYS A 79 -0.13 6.05 -10.63
N VAL A 80 -0.79 5.68 -9.53
CA VAL A 80 -1.92 6.45 -8.97
C VAL A 80 -1.50 7.84 -8.51
N ILE A 81 -0.29 8.01 -7.96
CA ILE A 81 0.23 9.30 -7.51
C ILE A 81 0.72 10.17 -8.68
N PHE A 82 1.45 9.58 -9.63
CA PHE A 82 2.16 10.34 -10.67
C PHE A 82 1.38 10.52 -11.98
N LEU A 83 0.56 9.54 -12.41
CA LEU A 83 -0.23 9.66 -13.65
C LEU A 83 -1.17 10.88 -13.71
N PRO A 84 -1.94 11.24 -12.66
CA PRO A 84 -2.80 12.42 -12.72
C PRO A 84 -2.00 13.73 -12.86
N LYS A 85 -0.78 13.77 -12.30
CA LYS A 85 0.11 14.93 -12.38
C LYS A 85 0.69 15.10 -13.78
N VAL A 86 1.08 14.00 -14.43
CA VAL A 86 1.62 14.04 -15.80
C VAL A 86 0.55 14.47 -16.81
N ARG A 87 -0.71 14.01 -16.64
CA ARG A 87 -1.82 14.40 -17.52
C ARG A 87 -2.25 15.87 -17.38
N ASN A 88 -2.09 16.48 -16.19
CA ASN A 88 -2.40 17.91 -16.00
C ASN A 88 -1.25 18.83 -16.45
N CYS A 89 -0.07 18.29 -16.73
CA CYS A 89 1.09 19.05 -17.21
C CYS A 89 1.17 19.12 -18.75
N PHE A 90 0.34 18.34 -19.46
CA PHE A 90 0.25 18.28 -20.92
C PHE A 90 -1.11 18.77 -21.38
#